data_AF-A0AB36E553-F1
#
_entry.id   AF-A0AB36E553-F1
#
_cell.length_a   1.000
_cell.length_b   1.000
_cell.length_c   1.000
_cell.angle_alpha   90.00
_cell.angle_beta   90.00
_cell.angle_gamma   90.00
#
_symmetry.space_group_name_H-M   'P 1'
#
loop_
_entity.id
_entity.type
_entity.pdbx_description
1 polymer ?
#
loop_
_entity_poly.entity_id
_entity_poly.type
_entity_poly.pdbx_seq_one_letter_code
_entity_poly.pdbx_strand_id
1 'polypeptide(L)'
;MILLKLADLSCQHCVKSVTNALNSVAGVQQVKVSLHYAKVEGEASAEQLIQAVQQAGYQAEIATEPSQALSLSGLNCQHCINSVRNALENLTDVVYANVEKTVAKVYGDASTEALVQAVEQAGFSAK
;
A
#
# COMPACT_ATOMS: atom_id res chain seq x y z
N MET A 1 10.76 -6.29 2.35
CA MET A 1 9.71 -5.55 1.61
C MET A 1 10.11 -4.10 1.48
N ILE A 2 9.73 -3.45 0.40
CA ILE A 2 9.97 -2.03 0.11
C ILE A 2 8.63 -1.41 -0.30
N LEU A 3 8.38 -0.18 0.17
CA LEU A 3 7.22 0.60 -0.20
C LEU A 3 7.68 1.83 -0.96
N LEU A 4 7.14 2.03 -2.15
CA LEU A 4 7.43 3.16 -3.02
C LEU A 4 6.21 4.05 -3.12
N LYS A 5 6.47 5.36 -3.16
CA LYS A 5 5.52 6.37 -3.60
C LYS A 5 5.77 6.64 -5.08
N LEU A 6 4.70 6.72 -5.85
CA LEU A 6 4.74 6.87 -7.29
C LEU A 6 4.20 8.26 -7.68
N ALA A 7 4.69 8.78 -8.80
CA ALA A 7 4.15 9.99 -9.43
C ALA A 7 4.12 9.84 -10.95
N ASP A 8 3.31 10.70 -11.60
CA ASP A 8 3.03 10.71 -13.04
C ASP A 8 2.22 9.51 -13.57
N LEU A 9 1.55 8.76 -12.68
CA LEU A 9 0.53 7.77 -13.06
C LEU A 9 -0.86 8.43 -13.03
N SER A 10 -1.61 8.34 -14.13
CA SER A 10 -2.96 8.90 -14.24
C SER A 10 -4.00 7.91 -14.80
N CYS A 11 -3.59 6.69 -15.13
CA CYS A 11 -4.45 5.68 -15.75
C CYS A 11 -4.12 4.27 -15.26
N GLN A 12 -5.10 3.37 -15.31
CA GLN A 12 -4.92 1.94 -15.03
C GLN A 12 -3.88 1.26 -15.94
N HIS A 13 -3.68 1.77 -17.16
CA HIS A 13 -2.61 1.29 -18.03
C HIS A 13 -1.22 1.64 -17.47
N CYS A 14 -1.06 2.80 -16.84
CA CYS A 14 0.20 3.21 -16.20
C CYS A 14 0.53 2.28 -15.03
N VAL A 15 -0.47 1.95 -14.20
CA VAL A 15 -0.33 0.99 -13.09
C VAL A 15 0.17 -0.36 -13.60
N LYS A 16 -0.40 -0.86 -14.70
CA LYS A 16 0.03 -2.13 -15.31
C LYS A 16 1.47 -2.05 -15.84
N SER A 17 1.86 -0.95 -16.49
CA SER A 17 3.23 -0.75 -16.97
C SER A 17 4.23 -0.77 -15.82
N VAL A 18 3.96 -0.04 -14.73
CA VAL A 18 4.80 -0.03 -13.53
C VAL A 18 4.85 -1.40 -12.87
N THR A 19 3.72 -2.10 -12.77
CA THR A 19 3.65 -3.46 -12.22
C THR A 19 4.54 -4.43 -13.00
N ASN A 20 4.50 -4.36 -14.33
CA ASN A 20 5.34 -5.22 -15.19
C ASN A 20 6.82 -4.88 -15.05
N ALA A 21 7.16 -3.58 -14.98
CA ALA A 21 8.53 -3.13 -14.79
C ALA A 21 9.11 -3.65 -13.46
N LEU A 22 8.37 -3.50 -12.37
CA LEU A 22 8.77 -3.98 -11.04
C LEU A 22 8.90 -5.52 -11.01
N ASN A 23 7.94 -6.25 -11.58
CA ASN A 23 8.01 -7.73 -11.64
C ASN A 23 9.19 -8.24 -12.49
N SER A 24 9.74 -7.42 -13.39
CA SER A 24 10.89 -7.80 -14.22
C SER A 24 12.22 -7.59 -13.51
N VAL A 25 12.24 -6.93 -12.34
CA VAL A 25 13.46 -6.73 -11.55
C VAL A 25 13.84 -8.04 -10.86
N ALA A 26 15.09 -8.48 -11.05
CA ALA A 26 15.61 -9.67 -10.39
C ALA A 26 15.52 -9.57 -8.86
N GLY A 27 15.03 -10.64 -8.23
CA GLY A 27 14.83 -10.69 -6.78
C GLY A 27 13.46 -10.18 -6.31
N VAL A 28 12.61 -9.65 -7.20
CA VAL A 28 11.20 -9.36 -6.88
C VAL A 28 10.38 -10.65 -6.86
N GLN A 29 9.56 -10.81 -5.82
CA GLN A 29 8.71 -11.98 -5.59
C GLN A 29 7.22 -11.63 -5.71
N GLN A 30 6.82 -10.50 -5.14
CA GLN A 30 5.44 -10.01 -5.24
C GLN A 30 5.42 -8.49 -5.39
N VAL A 31 4.46 -7.99 -6.15
CA VAL A 31 4.24 -6.56 -6.36
C VAL A 31 2.73 -6.27 -6.26
N LYS A 32 2.37 -5.27 -5.46
CA LYS A 32 1.03 -4.66 -5.46
C LYS A 32 1.19 -3.18 -5.76
N VAL A 33 0.51 -2.67 -6.78
CA VAL A 33 0.64 -1.29 -7.27
C VAL A 33 -0.72 -0.62 -7.32
N SER A 34 -0.74 0.65 -6.97
CA SER A 34 -1.84 1.58 -7.18
C SER A 34 -1.34 2.82 -7.93
N LEU A 35 -2.15 3.87 -8.09
CA LEU A 35 -1.71 5.09 -8.79
C LEU A 35 -0.57 5.78 -8.06
N HIS A 36 -0.62 5.82 -6.73
CA HIS A 36 0.34 6.59 -5.92
C HIS A 36 1.31 5.73 -5.11
N TYR A 37 1.11 4.40 -5.02
CA TYR A 37 1.96 3.55 -4.18
C TYR A 37 2.26 2.20 -4.82
N ALA A 38 3.41 1.63 -4.49
CA ALA A 38 3.75 0.23 -4.79
C ALA A 38 4.38 -0.46 -3.58
N LYS A 39 3.86 -1.63 -3.22
CA LYS A 39 4.49 -2.56 -2.27
C LYS A 39 5.21 -3.63 -3.07
N VAL A 40 6.50 -3.80 -2.79
CA VAL A 40 7.34 -4.82 -3.41
C VAL A 40 7.91 -5.74 -2.32
N GLU A 41 7.73 -7.03 -2.49
CA GLU A 41 8.31 -8.07 -1.65
C GLU A 41 9.39 -8.81 -2.44
N GLY A 42 10.51 -9.09 -1.79
CA GLY A 42 11.69 -9.67 -2.43
C GLY A 42 13.00 -9.13 -1.87
N GLU A 43 14.08 -9.42 -2.59
CA GLU A 43 15.47 -9.11 -2.27
C GLU A 43 16.03 -7.95 -3.10
N ALA A 44 15.27 -7.45 -4.08
CA ALA A 44 15.65 -6.30 -4.89
C ALA A 44 15.86 -5.05 -4.02
N SER A 45 16.88 -4.25 -4.35
CA SER A 45 17.15 -3.00 -3.64
C SER A 45 16.20 -1.88 -4.05
N ALA A 46 16.03 -0.89 -3.18
CA ALA A 46 15.21 0.28 -3.46
C ALA A 46 15.63 0.99 -4.75
N GLU A 47 16.94 1.13 -4.96
CA GLU A 47 17.52 1.78 -6.15
C GLU A 47 17.16 1.03 -7.44
N GLN A 48 17.24 -0.31 -7.44
CA GLN A 48 16.87 -1.12 -8.60
C GLN A 48 15.38 -0.96 -8.96
N LEU A 49 14.52 -0.93 -7.94
CA LEU A 49 13.09 -0.75 -8.14
C LEU A 49 12.76 0.65 -8.67
N ILE A 50 13.34 1.69 -8.08
CA ILE A 50 13.16 3.07 -8.51
C ILE A 50 13.63 3.24 -9.97
N GLN A 51 14.79 2.71 -10.33
CA GLN A 51 15.30 2.73 -11.70
C GLN A 51 14.36 2.03 -12.68
N ALA A 52 13.79 0.89 -12.31
CA ALA A 52 12.84 0.17 -13.17
C ALA A 52 11.57 1.00 -13.44
N VAL A 53 11.06 1.71 -12.42
CA VAL A 53 9.91 2.61 -12.59
C VAL A 53 10.27 3.80 -13.49
N GLN A 54 11.46 4.37 -13.32
CA GLN A 54 11.97 5.46 -14.16
C GLN A 54 12.16 5.06 -15.62
N GLN A 55 12.68 3.85 -15.87
CA GLN A 55 12.80 3.30 -17.22
C GLN A 55 11.44 3.06 -17.89
N ALA A 56 10.39 2.80 -17.10
CA ALA A 56 9.02 2.73 -17.58
C ALA A 56 8.38 4.11 -17.83
N GLY A 57 9.09 5.21 -17.53
CA GLY A 57 8.65 6.58 -17.78
C GLY A 57 7.89 7.24 -16.61
N TYR A 58 8.01 6.70 -15.40
CA TYR A 58 7.32 7.20 -14.20
C TYR A 58 8.31 7.55 -13.09
N GLN A 59 7.86 8.25 -12.05
CA GLN A 59 8.71 8.56 -10.90
C GLN A 59 8.39 7.66 -9.72
N ALA A 60 9.42 7.28 -8.97
CA ALA A 60 9.29 6.56 -7.72
C ALA A 60 10.30 7.07 -6.68
N GLU A 61 9.86 7.08 -5.43
CA GLU A 61 10.69 7.33 -4.26
C GLU A 61 10.29 6.39 -3.12
N ILE A 62 11.11 6.26 -2.08
CA ILE A 62 10.73 5.48 -0.90
C ILE A 62 9.54 6.16 -0.20
N ALA A 63 8.46 5.41 0.02
CA ALA A 63 7.32 5.92 0.75
C ALA A 63 7.65 6.07 2.24
N THR A 64 7.71 7.32 2.69
CA THR A 64 7.88 7.67 4.11
C THR A 64 6.54 7.97 4.78
N GLU A 65 5.61 8.61 4.04
CA GLU A 65 4.33 9.06 4.55
C GLU A 65 3.15 8.22 4.01
N PRO A 66 2.18 7.86 4.87
CA PRO A 66 0.95 7.21 4.43
C PRO A 66 0.05 8.19 3.67
N SER A 67 -0.84 7.66 2.83
CA SER A 67 -1.89 8.47 2.22
C SER A 67 -3.01 8.80 3.19
N GLN A 68 -3.27 7.90 4.15
CA GLN A 68 -4.26 8.09 5.18
C GLN A 68 -3.76 7.55 6.52
N ALA A 69 -4.08 8.26 7.60
CA ALA A 69 -3.84 7.81 8.97
C ALA A 69 -5.16 7.81 9.73
N LEU A 70 -5.65 6.63 10.10
CA LEU A 70 -6.91 6.47 10.83
C LEU A 70 -6.64 6.29 12.31
N SER A 71 -7.42 6.96 13.15
CA SER A 71 -7.44 6.73 14.59
C SER A 71 -8.36 5.55 14.90
N LEU A 72 -7.80 4.49 15.49
CA LEU A 72 -8.52 3.25 15.80
C LEU A 72 -8.96 3.18 17.25
N SER A 73 -10.02 2.42 17.53
CA SER A 73 -10.47 2.09 18.87
C SER A 73 -11.05 0.67 18.93
N GLY A 74 -10.86 -0.01 20.07
CA GLY A 74 -11.36 -1.37 20.32
C GLY A 74 -10.34 -2.50 20.09
N LEU A 75 -9.12 -2.22 19.62
CA LEU A 75 -8.09 -3.24 19.39
C LEU A 75 -7.32 -3.55 20.69
N ASN A 76 -7.60 -4.71 21.29
CA ASN A 76 -6.97 -5.12 22.55
C ASN A 76 -5.96 -6.26 22.42
N CYS A 77 -5.88 -6.94 21.26
CA CYS A 77 -4.97 -8.07 21.06
C CYS A 77 -4.38 -8.11 19.65
N GLN A 78 -3.36 -8.95 19.45
CA GLN A 78 -2.69 -9.10 18.16
C GLN A 78 -3.65 -9.61 17.06
N HIS A 79 -4.65 -10.43 17.41
CA HIS A 79 -5.66 -10.89 16.46
C HIS A 79 -6.58 -9.75 15.98
N CYS A 80 -6.91 -8.77 16.84
CA CYS A 80 -7.67 -7.59 16.43
C CYS A 80 -6.89 -6.77 15.39
N ILE A 81 -5.59 -6.55 15.64
CA ILE A 81 -4.70 -5.85 14.70
C ILE A 81 -4.69 -6.56 13.35
N ASN A 82 -4.54 -7.88 13.35
CA ASN A 82 -4.53 -8.66 12.11
C ASN A 82 -5.90 -8.63 11.40
N SER A 83 -7.00 -8.64 12.14
CA SER A 83 -8.35 -8.56 11.58
C SER A 83 -8.57 -7.23 10.85
N VAL A 84 -8.19 -6.12 11.49
CA VAL A 84 -8.25 -4.78 10.88
C VAL A 84 -7.32 -4.68 9.67
N ARG A 85 -6.07 -5.17 9.77
CA ARG A 85 -5.15 -5.19 8.63
C ARG A 85 -5.74 -5.94 7.45
N ASN A 86 -6.26 -7.15 7.67
CA ASN A 86 -6.85 -7.96 6.62
C ASN A 86 -8.08 -7.27 5.99
N ALA A 87 -8.92 -6.61 6.80
CA ALA A 87 -10.06 -5.87 6.29
C ALA A 87 -9.63 -4.70 5.38
N LEU A 88 -8.60 -3.95 5.78
CA LEU A 88 -8.04 -2.85 4.99
C LEU A 88 -7.36 -3.37 3.72
N GLU A 89 -6.51 -4.40 3.81
CA GLU A 89 -5.72 -4.91 2.68
C GLU A 89 -6.55 -5.71 1.66
N ASN A 90 -7.77 -6.13 2.03
CA ASN A 90 -8.76 -6.71 1.13
C ASN A 90 -9.40 -5.68 0.17
N LEU A 91 -9.30 -4.38 0.49
CA LEU A 91 -9.73 -3.34 -0.44
C LEU A 91 -8.77 -3.28 -1.62
N THR A 92 -9.31 -3.20 -2.84
CA THR A 92 -8.52 -3.11 -4.07
C THR A 92 -7.61 -1.89 -4.10
N ASP A 93 -8.07 -0.79 -3.51
CA ASP A 93 -7.37 0.50 -3.53
C ASP A 93 -6.39 0.65 -2.35
N VAL A 94 -6.20 -0.39 -1.52
CA VAL A 94 -5.17 -0.40 -0.46
C VAL A 94 -4.00 -1.26 -0.92
N VAL A 95 -2.81 -0.65 -0.96
CA VAL A 95 -1.56 -1.33 -1.30
C VAL A 95 -0.94 -1.98 -0.06
N TYR A 96 -0.96 -1.28 1.06
CA TYR A 96 -0.42 -1.74 2.32
C TYR A 96 -1.08 -1.03 3.51
N ALA A 97 -1.29 -1.75 4.61
CA ALA A 97 -1.74 -1.15 5.86
C ALA A 97 -0.83 -1.56 7.02
N ASN A 98 -0.14 -0.58 7.61
CA ASN A 98 0.50 -0.77 8.90
C ASN A 98 -0.49 -0.44 10.01
N VAL A 99 -0.95 -1.47 10.72
CA VAL A 99 -1.94 -1.37 11.79
C VAL A 99 -1.28 -1.55 13.14
N GLU A 100 -1.47 -0.56 14.00
CA GLU A 100 -1.11 -0.54 15.42
C GLU A 100 -2.40 -0.54 16.26
N LYS A 101 -2.29 -0.49 17.59
CA LYS A 101 -3.49 -0.56 18.48
C LYS A 101 -4.46 0.61 18.30
N THR A 102 -3.92 1.81 18.05
CA THR A 102 -4.69 3.06 18.02
C THR A 102 -4.59 3.80 16.71
N VAL A 103 -3.77 3.31 15.77
CA VAL A 103 -3.56 3.96 14.48
C VAL A 103 -3.42 2.94 13.37
N ALA A 104 -4.03 3.19 12.21
CA ALA A 104 -3.72 2.51 10.96
C ALA A 104 -3.13 3.53 9.97
N LYS A 105 -1.90 3.25 9.52
CA LYS A 105 -1.25 3.98 8.42
C LYS A 105 -1.49 3.21 7.14
N VAL A 106 -2.25 3.80 6.24
CA VAL A 106 -2.68 3.18 4.99
C VAL A 106 -1.95 3.83 3.82
N TYR A 107 -1.51 2.99 2.89
CA TYR A 107 -0.83 3.38 1.66
C TYR A 107 -1.64 2.82 0.49
N GLY A 108 -2.04 3.69 -0.42
CA GLY A 108 -2.96 3.39 -1.50
C GLY A 108 -3.90 4.56 -1.79
N ASP A 109 -4.94 4.29 -2.56
CA ASP A 109 -5.86 5.26 -3.14
C ASP A 109 -7.28 5.18 -2.56
N ALA A 110 -7.49 4.29 -1.58
CA ALA A 110 -8.78 4.14 -0.90
C ALA A 110 -9.22 5.44 -0.19
N SER A 111 -10.50 5.76 -0.32
CA SER A 111 -11.10 6.90 0.38
C SER A 111 -11.18 6.65 1.89
N THR A 112 -11.11 7.71 2.69
CA THR A 112 -11.27 7.62 4.16
C THR A 112 -12.56 6.89 4.54
N GLU A 113 -13.66 7.17 3.83
CA GLU A 113 -14.96 6.54 4.09
C GLU A 113 -14.92 5.02 3.87
N ALA A 114 -14.34 4.55 2.74
CA ALA A 114 -14.22 3.13 2.47
C ALA A 114 -13.33 2.42 3.51
N LEU A 115 -12.26 3.10 3.94
CA LEU A 115 -11.37 2.58 4.98
C LEU A 115 -12.09 2.46 6.34
N VAL A 116 -12.80 3.50 6.77
CA VAL A 116 -13.56 3.49 8.02
C VAL A 116 -14.62 2.39 7.99
N GLN A 117 -15.38 2.27 6.90
CA GLN A 117 -16.38 1.22 6.73
C GLN A 117 -15.76 -0.18 6.82
N ALA A 118 -14.59 -0.41 6.23
CA ALA A 118 -13.91 -1.70 6.31
C ALA A 118 -13.50 -2.05 7.76
N VAL A 119 -13.06 -1.06 8.55
CA VAL A 119 -12.74 -1.26 9.97
C VAL A 119 -14.00 -1.54 10.79
N GLU A 120 -15.09 -0.82 10.54
CA GLU A 120 -16.38 -1.01 11.21
C GLU A 120 -17.00 -2.38 10.92
N GLN A 121 -16.91 -2.85 9.67
CA GLN A 121 -17.34 -4.20 9.30
C GLN A 121 -16.51 -5.30 9.97
N ALA A 122 -15.25 -5.02 10.32
CA ALA A 122 -14.43 -5.91 11.12
C ALA A 122 -14.76 -5.87 12.62
N GLY A 123 -15.69 -5.01 13.06
CA GLY A 123 -16.16 -4.90 14.44
C GLY A 123 -15.38 -3.89 15.30
N PHE A 124 -14.65 -2.95 14.67
CA PHE A 124 -13.85 -1.93 15.36
C PHE A 124 -14.24 -0.52 14.94
N SER A 125 -13.75 0.51 15.62
CA SER A 125 -14.06 1.91 15.25
C SER A 125 -12.85 2.60 14.65
N ALA A 126 -13.06 3.41 13.61
CA ALA A 126 -12.04 4.24 12.97
C ALA A 126 -12.57 5.65 12.67
N LYS A 127 -11.67 6.65 12.63
CA LYS A 127 -11.94 8.01 12.17
C LYS A 127 -10.69 8.68 11.64
#